data_AF-A0A164TAE0-F1
#
_entry.id   AF-A0A164TAE0-F1
#
_cell.length_a   1.000
_cell.length_b   1.000
_cell.length_c   1.000
_cell.angle_alpha   90.00
_cell.angle_beta   90.00
_cell.angle_gamma   90.00
#
_symmetry.space_group_name_H-M   'P 1'
#
loop_
_entity.id
_entity.type
_entity.pdbx_description
1 polymer ?
#
loop_
_entity_poly.entity_id
_entity_poly.type
_entity_poly.pdbx_seq_one_letter_code
_entity_poly.pdbx_strand_id
1 'polypeptide(L)'
;NWALYTTHLVRLDVLTCQMGPVKLYEVVRCCPRLQVLEFTVAPQWDFLTDMDIFDILRLLPELRACAITLASFDDFFERMINACSKCEKLESFLVVVGALAFELLSTGQRTGDLDKDWEHRRLQDFDITIWTGWQDARIEDLPV
;
A
#
# COMPACT_ATOMS: atom_id res chain seq x y z
N ASN A 1 13.02 12.40 -21.52
CA ASN A 1 13.89 11.65 -20.59
C ASN A 1 13.02 11.15 -19.44
N TRP A 2 12.38 9.98 -19.60
CA TRP A 2 11.39 9.45 -18.65
C TRP A 2 11.97 9.13 -17.27
N ALA A 3 13.24 8.72 -17.20
CA ALA A 3 13.92 8.40 -15.95
C ALA A 3 14.05 9.59 -14.98
N LEU A 4 14.12 10.82 -15.51
CA LEU A 4 14.11 12.03 -14.68
C LEU A 4 12.70 12.37 -14.15
N TYR A 5 11.65 12.03 -14.89
CA TYR A 5 10.28 12.32 -14.45
C TYR A 5 9.83 11.32 -13.38
N THR A 6 10.25 10.05 -13.46
CA THR A 6 9.91 9.03 -12.45
C THR A 6 10.45 9.37 -11.06
N THR A 7 11.59 10.07 -10.95
CA THR A 7 12.13 10.49 -9.64
C THR A 7 11.29 11.55 -8.93
N HIS A 8 10.38 12.22 -9.65
CA HIS A 8 9.44 13.19 -9.10
C HIS A 8 8.03 12.63 -8.95
N LEU A 9 7.81 11.36 -9.27
CA LEU A 9 6.49 10.75 -9.19
C LEU A 9 6.08 10.61 -7.72
N VAL A 10 4.94 11.22 -7.37
CA VAL A 10 4.36 11.18 -6.02
C VAL A 10 3.25 10.12 -5.92
N ARG A 11 2.56 9.84 -7.04
CA ARG A 11 1.46 8.90 -7.12
C ARG A 11 1.64 7.97 -8.30
N LEU A 12 1.42 6.67 -8.09
CA LEU A 12 1.33 5.69 -9.16
C LEU A 12 0.11 4.81 -8.92
N ASP A 13 -0.88 4.95 -9.81
CA ASP A 13 -2.03 4.07 -9.90
C ASP A 13 -1.90 3.20 -11.15
N VAL A 14 -1.79 1.90 -10.90
CA VAL A 14 -1.66 0.86 -11.91
C VAL A 14 -2.41 -0.38 -11.45
N LEU A 15 -3.63 -0.20 -10.95
CA LEU A 15 -4.49 -1.29 -10.50
C LEU A 15 -4.75 -2.36 -11.57
N THR A 16 -4.72 -2.01 -12.86
CA THR A 16 -4.85 -2.99 -13.95
C THR A 16 -3.56 -3.78 -14.22
N CYS A 17 -2.44 -3.42 -13.60
CA CYS A 17 -1.15 -4.06 -13.79
C CYS A 17 -0.88 -5.06 -12.66
N GLN A 18 -0.71 -6.33 -13.05
CA GLN A 18 -0.22 -7.35 -12.14
C GLN A 18 1.28 -7.16 -11.88
N MET A 19 1.63 -6.81 -10.64
CA MET A 19 3.00 -6.66 -10.18
C MET A 19 3.43 -7.85 -9.35
N GLY A 20 4.50 -8.50 -9.79
CA GLY A 20 5.29 -9.40 -8.94
C GLY A 20 6.43 -8.68 -8.24
N PRO A 21 7.24 -9.41 -7.45
CA PRO A 21 8.36 -8.84 -6.68
C PRO A 21 9.34 -8.03 -7.52
N VAL A 22 9.75 -8.54 -8.69
CA VAL A 22 10.70 -7.87 -9.59
C VAL A 22 10.17 -6.53 -10.09
N LYS A 23 8.92 -6.49 -10.57
CA LYS A 23 8.31 -5.25 -11.09
C LYS A 23 8.10 -4.23 -9.98
N LEU A 24 7.63 -4.67 -8.82
CA LEU A 24 7.45 -3.78 -7.67
C LEU A 24 8.80 -3.19 -7.22
N TYR A 25 9.84 -4.00 -7.16
CA TYR A 25 11.20 -3.55 -6.83
C TYR A 25 11.71 -2.49 -7.82
N GLU A 26 11.49 -2.69 -9.12
CA GLU A 26 11.86 -1.71 -10.14
C GLU A 26 11.11 -0.38 -9.97
N VAL A 27 9.80 -0.42 -9.70
CA VAL A 27 8.98 0.76 -9.43
C VAL A 27 9.54 1.53 -8.23
N VAL A 28 9.75 0.84 -7.11
CA VAL A 28 10.23 1.45 -5.87
C VAL A 28 11.61 2.07 -6.06
N ARG A 29 12.52 1.39 -6.78
CA ARG A 29 13.86 1.91 -7.10
C ARG A 29 13.83 3.16 -8.00
N CYS A 30 12.88 3.22 -8.93
CA CYS A 30 12.79 4.31 -9.91
C CYS A 30 11.99 5.53 -9.41
N CYS A 31 11.12 5.33 -8.42
CA CYS A 31 10.18 6.33 -7.90
C CYS A 31 10.38 6.56 -6.38
N PRO A 32 11.54 7.06 -5.92
CA PRO A 32 11.85 7.16 -4.49
C PRO A 32 10.98 8.16 -3.70
N ARG A 33 10.23 9.03 -4.39
CA ARG A 33 9.35 10.05 -3.79
C ARG A 33 7.88 9.63 -3.77
N LEU A 34 7.59 8.37 -4.12
CA LEU A 34 6.24 7.87 -4.17
C LEU A 34 5.60 7.90 -2.78
N GLN A 35 4.46 8.57 -2.68
CA GLN A 35 3.63 8.65 -1.48
C GLN A 35 2.41 7.75 -1.57
N VAL A 36 1.88 7.54 -2.78
CA VAL A 36 0.70 6.70 -3.03
C VAL A 36 1.01 5.68 -4.12
N LEU A 37 0.75 4.41 -3.82
CA LEU A 37 0.95 3.29 -4.74
C LEU A 37 -0.28 2.38 -4.77
N GLU A 38 -0.85 2.15 -5.95
CA GLU A 38 -2.00 1.27 -6.14
C GLU A 38 -1.70 0.23 -7.24
N PHE A 39 -1.83 -1.07 -6.93
CA PHE A 39 -1.52 -2.13 -7.90
C PHE A 39 -2.28 -3.44 -7.64
N THR A 40 -2.35 -4.30 -8.65
CA THR A 40 -2.81 -5.70 -8.47
C THR A 40 -1.61 -6.60 -8.20
N VAL A 41 -1.70 -7.43 -7.18
CA VAL A 41 -0.67 -8.41 -6.84
C VAL A 41 -0.70 -9.55 -7.85
N ALA A 42 0.45 -9.86 -8.44
CA ALA A 42 0.57 -10.99 -9.37
C ALA A 42 0.54 -12.34 -8.63
N PRO A 43 0.07 -13.44 -9.25
CA PRO A 43 0.06 -14.77 -8.62
C PRO A 43 1.44 -15.25 -8.16
N GLN A 44 2.52 -14.80 -8.82
CA GLN A 44 3.90 -15.14 -8.48
C GLN A 44 4.41 -14.64 -7.11
N TRP A 45 3.54 -13.98 -6.32
CA TRP A 45 3.76 -13.73 -4.89
C TRP A 45 3.46 -14.94 -4.01
N ASP A 46 2.99 -16.06 -4.59
CA ASP A 46 2.70 -17.33 -3.91
C ASP A 46 3.89 -17.81 -3.06
N PHE A 47 3.89 -17.40 -1.79
CA PHE A 47 4.57 -18.00 -0.62
C PHE A 47 6.05 -18.42 -0.76
N LEU A 48 6.75 -17.95 -1.79
CA LEU A 48 8.17 -18.19 -2.01
C LEU A 48 9.00 -17.22 -1.15
N THR A 49 9.14 -17.61 0.12
CA THR A 49 10.37 -17.55 0.93
C THR A 49 11.27 -16.30 0.79
N ASP A 50 11.29 -15.53 1.88
CA ASP A 50 12.27 -14.50 2.31
C ASP A 50 12.01 -13.02 1.97
N MET A 51 11.10 -12.67 1.05
CA MET A 51 10.79 -11.26 0.78
C MET A 51 9.29 -11.01 0.58
N ASP A 52 8.67 -10.38 1.57
CA ASP A 52 7.27 -9.97 1.53
C ASP A 52 7.11 -8.65 0.75
N ILE A 53 5.90 -8.33 0.28
CA ILE A 53 5.54 -7.07 -0.38
C ILE A 53 6.07 -5.88 0.43
N PHE A 54 5.89 -5.94 1.76
CA PHE A 54 6.32 -4.89 2.67
C PHE A 54 7.85 -4.75 2.79
N ASP A 55 8.62 -5.81 2.52
CA ASP A 55 10.09 -5.72 2.48
C ASP A 55 10.59 -4.92 1.28
N ILE A 56 9.78 -4.84 0.22
CA ILE A 56 10.01 -3.98 -0.94
C ILE A 56 9.42 -2.59 -0.68
N LEU A 57 8.19 -2.48 -0.18
CA LEU A 57 7.52 -1.20 0.06
C LEU A 57 8.28 -0.31 1.06
N ARG A 58 8.93 -0.89 2.08
CA ARG A 58 9.75 -0.13 3.04
C ARG A 58 10.90 0.65 2.40
N LEU A 59 11.27 0.33 1.16
CA LEU A 59 12.29 1.06 0.40
C LEU A 59 11.75 2.40 -0.16
N LEU A 60 10.44 2.67 -0.03
CA LEU A 60 9.83 3.98 -0.28
C LEU A 60 9.72 4.76 1.05
N PRO A 61 10.67 5.67 1.35
CA PRO A 61 10.68 6.39 2.62
C PRO A 61 9.53 7.39 2.76
N GLU A 62 8.90 7.76 1.64
CA GLU A 62 7.79 8.71 1.58
C GLU A 62 6.42 8.02 1.41
N LEU A 63 6.34 6.69 1.41
CA LEU A 63 5.08 5.99 1.18
C LEU A 63 4.10 6.24 2.34
N ARG A 64 2.99 6.90 2.03
CA ARG A 64 1.90 7.24 2.97
C ARG A 64 0.67 6.38 2.78
N ALA A 65 0.38 5.97 1.54
CA ALA A 65 -0.75 5.10 1.26
C ALA A 65 -0.41 4.03 0.23
N CYS A 66 -0.94 2.83 0.44
CA CYS A 66 -0.78 1.74 -0.52
C CYS A 66 -2.08 0.94 -0.63
N ALA A 67 -2.52 0.69 -1.87
CA ALA A 67 -3.64 -0.20 -2.15
C ALA A 67 -3.17 -1.40 -2.96
N ILE A 68 -3.56 -2.59 -2.51
CA ILE A 68 -3.32 -3.83 -3.22
C ILE A 68 -4.63 -4.54 -3.56
N THR A 69 -4.74 -5.03 -4.79
CA THR A 69 -5.82 -5.94 -5.19
C THR A 69 -5.29 -7.38 -5.24
N LEU A 70 -6.00 -8.30 -4.59
CA LEU A 70 -5.68 -9.72 -4.50
C LEU A 70 -6.79 -10.56 -5.15
N ALA A 71 -6.43 -11.73 -5.66
CA ALA A 71 -7.39 -12.69 -6.20
C ALA A 71 -8.14 -13.47 -5.10
N SER A 72 -7.48 -13.75 -3.97
CA SER A 72 -8.03 -14.47 -2.82
C SER A 72 -7.48 -13.93 -1.50
N PHE A 73 -8.17 -14.23 -0.39
CA PHE A 73 -7.83 -13.78 0.95
C PHE A 73 -7.65 -14.98 1.89
N ASP A 74 -6.41 -15.35 2.20
CA ASP A 74 -6.09 -16.45 3.12
C ASP A 74 -5.40 -15.90 4.38
N ASP A 75 -6.15 -15.75 5.49
CA ASP A 75 -5.70 -15.40 6.85
C ASP A 75 -4.47 -14.45 6.91
N PHE A 76 -4.54 -13.39 6.09
CA PHE A 76 -3.40 -12.49 5.85
C PHE A 76 -3.45 -11.26 6.77
N PHE A 77 -4.56 -11.02 7.48
CA PHE A 77 -4.81 -9.78 8.21
C PHE A 77 -3.81 -9.47 9.34
N GLU A 78 -3.58 -10.39 10.27
CA GLU A 78 -2.61 -10.17 11.35
C GLU A 78 -1.18 -10.00 10.82
N ARG A 79 -0.83 -10.74 9.76
CA ARG A 79 0.46 -10.60 9.07
C ARG A 79 0.61 -9.22 8.43
N MET A 80 -0.46 -8.68 7.84
CA MET A 80 -0.46 -7.35 7.23
C MET A 80 -0.25 -6.23 8.24
N ILE A 81 -0.90 -6.29 9.42
CA ILE A 81 -0.74 -5.25 10.44
C ILE A 81 0.73 -5.17 10.89
N ASN A 82 1.33 -6.32 11.20
CA ASN A 82 2.74 -6.37 11.55
C ASN A 82 3.63 -5.87 10.39
N ALA A 83 3.29 -6.20 9.15
CA ALA A 83 4.08 -5.80 8.00
C ALA A 83 3.94 -4.29 7.65
N CYS A 84 2.79 -3.67 7.95
CA CYS A 84 2.58 -2.22 7.82
C CYS A 84 3.57 -1.42 8.69
N SER A 85 3.93 -1.94 9.87
CA SER A 85 4.91 -1.30 10.75
C SER A 85 6.31 -1.17 10.14
N LYS A 86 6.63 -1.93 9.08
CA LYS A 86 7.91 -1.82 8.35
C LYS A 86 8.00 -0.55 7.50
N CYS A 87 6.89 0.10 7.20
CA CYS A 87 6.82 1.30 6.37
C CYS A 87 6.59 2.52 7.26
N GLU A 88 7.64 3.29 7.53
CA GLU A 88 7.63 4.30 8.59
C GLU A 88 6.56 5.39 8.43
N LYS A 89 6.33 5.86 7.21
CA LYS A 89 5.35 6.92 6.93
C LYS A 89 3.98 6.41 6.49
N LEU A 90 3.76 5.10 6.52
CA LEU A 90 2.50 4.52 6.05
C LEU A 90 1.37 4.90 6.99
N GLU A 91 0.37 5.58 6.45
CA GLU A 91 -0.83 6.06 7.15
C GLU A 91 -2.07 5.23 6.78
N SER A 92 -2.08 4.62 5.59
CA SER A 92 -3.22 3.85 5.09
C SER A 92 -2.76 2.69 4.22
N PHE A 93 -3.31 1.51 4.49
CA PHE A 93 -3.10 0.33 3.69
C PHE A 93 -4.45 -0.31 3.35
N LEU A 94 -4.75 -0.41 2.07
CA LEU A 94 -6.00 -0.95 1.56
C LEU A 94 -5.76 -2.29 0.86
N VAL A 95 -6.59 -3.28 1.20
CA VAL A 95 -6.65 -4.57 0.51
C VAL A 95 -8.02 -4.75 -0.10
N VAL A 96 -8.03 -5.03 -1.40
CA VAL A 96 -9.24 -5.28 -2.20
C VAL A 96 -9.24 -6.74 -2.64
N VAL A 97 -10.34 -7.44 -2.42
CA VAL A 97 -10.55 -8.85 -2.79
C VAL A 97 -11.94 -9.01 -3.36
N GLY A 98 -12.04 -9.16 -4.69
CA GLY A 98 -13.33 -9.16 -5.37
C GLY A 98 -14.10 -7.86 -5.08
N ALA A 99 -15.26 -7.97 -4.43
CA ALA A 99 -16.09 -6.84 -4.02
C ALA A 99 -15.87 -6.39 -2.56
N LEU A 100 -14.92 -7.01 -1.85
CA LEU A 100 -14.61 -6.69 -0.47
C LEU A 100 -13.39 -5.78 -0.41
N ALA A 101 -13.43 -4.79 0.48
CA ALA A 101 -12.30 -3.94 0.76
C ALA A 101 -12.09 -3.76 2.26
N PHE A 102 -10.82 -3.74 2.63
CA PHE A 102 -10.34 -3.80 3.99
C PHE A 102 -9.21 -2.79 4.14
N GLU A 103 -9.37 -1.84 5.04
CA GLU A 103 -8.38 -0.80 5.24
C GLU A 103 -7.81 -0.87 6.65
N LEU A 104 -6.49 -0.73 6.73
CA LEU A 104 -5.74 -0.44 7.94
C LEU A 104 -5.37 1.03 7.91
N LEU A 105 -5.74 1.76 8.97
CA LEU A 105 -5.42 3.17 9.15
C LEU A 105 -4.50 3.34 10.34
N SER A 106 -3.41 4.09 10.16
CA SER A 106 -2.57 4.46 11.29
C SER A 106 -3.32 5.45 12.19
N THR A 107 -3.25 5.24 13.49
CA THR A 107 -3.76 6.19 14.49
C THR A 107 -2.79 7.37 14.71
N GLY A 108 -1.62 7.35 14.06
CA GLY A 108 -0.51 8.26 14.32
C GLY A 108 0.26 7.96 15.61
N GLN A 109 -0.18 6.97 16.39
CA GLN A 109 0.53 6.49 17.57
C GLN A 109 1.60 5.46 17.17
N ARG A 110 2.67 5.39 17.96
CA ARG A 110 3.76 4.40 17.83
C ARG A 110 4.07 3.81 19.20
N THR A 111 3.07 3.17 19.79
CA THR A 111 3.15 2.57 21.12
C THR A 111 3.89 1.23 21.10
N GLY A 112 4.03 0.61 19.92
CA GLY A 112 4.54 -0.76 19.77
C GLY A 112 3.47 -1.82 20.01
N ASP A 113 2.25 -1.41 20.38
CA ASP A 113 1.06 -2.23 20.46
C ASP A 113 0.26 -2.03 19.16
N LEU A 114 0.35 -3.00 18.26
CA LEU A 114 -0.19 -2.91 16.90
C LEU A 114 -1.69 -2.63 16.88
N ASP A 115 -2.44 -3.11 17.87
CA ASP A 115 -3.89 -2.90 17.98
C ASP A 115 -4.25 -1.47 18.39
N LYS A 116 -3.29 -0.68 18.91
CA LYS A 116 -3.46 0.75 19.22
C LYS A 116 -2.89 1.65 18.14
N ASP A 117 -1.86 1.16 17.44
CA ASP A 117 -1.17 1.92 16.40
C ASP A 117 -1.95 1.88 15.07
N TRP A 118 -2.83 0.88 14.89
CA TRP A 118 -3.62 0.67 13.67
C TRP A 118 -5.09 0.38 13.96
N GLU A 119 -5.97 1.09 13.25
CA GLU A 119 -7.41 0.79 13.18
C GLU A 119 -7.70 -0.04 11.94
N HIS A 120 -8.56 -1.06 12.07
CA HIS A 120 -9.02 -1.86 10.94
C HIS A 120 -10.49 -1.55 10.64
N ARG A 121 -10.81 -1.36 9.36
CA ARG A 121 -12.19 -1.16 8.92
C ARG A 121 -12.49 -1.94 7.65
N ARG A 122 -13.66 -2.57 7.63
CA ARG A 122 -14.25 -3.11 6.41
C ARG A 122 -15.04 -1.99 5.74
N LEU A 123 -14.71 -1.68 4.48
CA LEU A 123 -15.42 -0.68 3.71
C LEU A 123 -16.65 -1.34 3.06
N GLN A 124 -17.84 -1.01 3.56
CA GLN A 124 -19.10 -1.36 2.90
C GLN A 124 -19.29 -0.43 1.70
N ASP A 125 -19.77 -0.96 0.57
CA ASP A 125 -19.97 -0.21 -0.68
C ASP A 125 -18.71 0.51 -1.19
N PHE A 126 -17.57 -0.20 -1.14
CA PHE A 126 -16.28 0.31 -1.55
C PHE A 126 -16.24 0.80 -3.00
N ASP A 127 -15.82 2.06 -3.18
CA ASP A 127 -15.43 2.65 -4.45
C ASP A 127 -13.97 3.10 -4.36
N ILE A 128 -13.12 2.47 -5.16
CA ILE A 128 -11.69 2.77 -5.22
C ILE A 128 -11.44 4.24 -5.58
N THR A 129 -12.31 4.86 -6.37
CA THR A 129 -12.20 6.28 -6.78
C THR A 129 -12.33 7.21 -5.58
N ILE A 130 -13.24 6.89 -4.66
CA ILE A 130 -13.43 7.65 -3.42
C ILE A 130 -12.20 7.49 -2.54
N TRP A 131 -11.71 6.26 -2.38
CA TRP A 131 -10.51 6.00 -1.60
C TRP A 131 -9.28 6.70 -2.19
N THR A 132 -9.10 6.66 -3.51
CA THR A 132 -8.06 7.39 -4.25
C THR A 132 -8.11 8.89 -3.96
N GLY A 133 -9.31 9.51 -3.96
CA GLY A 133 -9.47 10.93 -3.66
C GLY A 133 -9.07 11.32 -2.24
N TRP A 134 -9.29 10.43 -1.26
CA TRP A 134 -8.76 10.62 0.10
C TRP A 134 -7.23 10.63 0.14
N GLN A 135 -6.56 9.89 -0.75
CA GLN A 135 -5.11 9.86 -0.81
C GLN A 135 -4.52 11.15 -1.38
N ASP A 136 -5.24 11.79 -2.31
CA ASP A 136 -4.85 13.08 -2.85
C ASP A 136 -4.88 14.16 -1.76
N ALA A 137 -5.92 14.13 -0.90
CA ALA A 137 -5.97 14.96 0.30
C ALA A 137 -4.80 14.67 1.27
N ARG A 138 -4.38 13.39 1.44
CA ARG A 138 -3.17 13.05 2.21
C ARG A 138 -1.93 13.69 1.61
N ILE A 139 -1.71 13.56 0.29
CA ILE A 139 -0.56 14.18 -0.39
C ILE A 139 -0.50 15.69 -0.14
N GLU A 140 -1.66 16.35 -0.11
CA GLU A 140 -1.80 17.79 0.13
C GLU A 140 -1.81 18.20 1.62
N ASP A 141 -1.67 17.24 2.54
CA ASP A 141 -1.80 17.42 3.99
C ASP A 141 -3.15 18.05 4.42
N LEU A 142 -4.22 17.71 3.69
CA LEU A 142 -5.59 18.09 4.00
C LEU A 142 -6.26 17.07 4.93
N PRO A 143 -7.29 17.46 5.71
CA PRO A 143 -8.08 16.54 6.52
C PRO A 143 -8.79 15.48 5.65
N VAL A 144 -8.73 14.22 6.08
CA VAL A 144 -9.34 13.04 5.43
C VAL A 144 -10.40 12.40 6.32
#